data_AF-A0A966IGM0-F1
#
_entry.id   AF-A0A966IGM0-F1
#
_cell.length_a   1.000
_cell.length_b   1.000
_cell.length_c   1.000
_cell.angle_alpha   90.00
_cell.angle_beta   90.00
_cell.angle_gamma   90.00
#
_symmetry.space_group_name_H-M   'P 1'
#
loop_
_entity.id
_entity.type
_entity.pdbx_description
1 polymer ?
#
loop_
_entity_poly.entity_id
_entity_poly.type
_entity_poly.pdbx_seq_one_letter_code
_entity_poly.pdbx_strand_id
1 'polypeptide(L)'
;MTSLADIVLAFHFGIALFITLGLLLIPLGFIYSWSWIRNRRFRQIHAGLMLFVAIEAVFAITCPLTVLEAQLRQTTAPQSFWAYQLNQLLYWDLPPSFFVGLYLLCSVWVVYLWRRIPPRSLGQ
;
A
#
# COMPACT_ATOMS: atom_id res chain seq x y z
N MET A 1 16.67 9.22 18.80
CA MET A 1 16.93 10.01 17.58
C MET A 1 16.36 9.22 16.42
N THR A 2 15.47 9.82 15.62
CA THR A 2 14.84 9.14 14.48
C THR A 2 15.87 8.93 13.37
N SER A 3 16.10 7.68 12.98
CA SER A 3 17.04 7.33 11.90
C SER A 3 16.35 7.46 10.52
N LEU A 4 17.13 7.62 9.44
CA LEU A 4 16.59 7.61 8.06
C LEU A 4 15.80 6.33 7.75
N ALA A 5 16.24 5.19 8.29
CA ALA A 5 15.53 3.92 8.15
C ALA A 5 14.14 3.94 8.81
N ASP A 6 13.99 4.62 9.95
CA ASP A 6 12.68 4.75 10.61
C ASP A 6 11.73 5.63 9.80
N ILE A 7 12.26 6.64 9.08
CA ILE A 7 11.48 7.46 8.14
C ILE A 7 11.02 6.61 6.95
N VAL A 8 11.90 5.79 6.38
CA VAL A 8 11.54 4.87 5.28
C VAL A 8 10.47 3.87 5.74
N LEU A 9 10.63 3.27 6.91
CA LEU A 9 9.65 2.34 7.48
C LEU A 9 8.30 3.02 7.73
N ALA A 10 8.30 4.24 8.29
CA ALA A 10 7.08 5.01 8.50
C ALA A 10 6.38 5.35 7.18
N PHE A 11 7.15 5.70 6.15
CA PHE A 11 6.62 5.96 4.82
C PHE A 11 6.06 4.70 4.16
N HIS A 12 6.76 3.56 4.30
CA HIS A 12 6.29 2.26 3.83
C HIS A 12 4.97 1.88 4.51
N PHE A 13 4.90 2.00 5.84
CA PHE A 13 3.66 1.79 6.57
C PHE A 13 2.54 2.74 6.12
N GLY A 14 2.85 4.01 5.87
CA GLY A 14 1.90 4.98 5.33
C GLY A 14 1.32 4.56 3.98
N ILE A 15 2.15 4.04 3.08
CA ILE A 15 1.69 3.48 1.79
C ILE A 15 0.81 2.25 2.02
N ALA A 16 1.26 1.30 2.86
CA ALA A 16 0.51 0.09 3.14
C ALA A 16 -0.88 0.41 3.72
N LEU A 17 -0.94 1.36 4.68
CA LEU A 17 -2.17 1.85 5.28
C LEU A 17 -3.05 2.58 4.27
N PHE A 18 -2.47 3.41 3.41
CA PHE A 18 -3.22 4.10 2.35
C PHE A 18 -3.86 3.11 1.36
N ILE A 19 -3.15 2.04 1.00
CA ILE A 19 -3.69 0.98 0.14
C ILE A 19 -4.80 0.23 0.87
N THR A 20 -4.60 -0.22 2.10
CA THR A 20 -5.64 -0.96 2.84
C THR A 20 -6.89 -0.12 3.11
N LEU A 21 -6.72 1.13 3.57
CA LEU A 21 -7.84 2.04 3.78
C LEU A 21 -8.53 2.39 2.47
N GLY A 22 -7.78 2.60 1.37
CA GLY A 22 -8.36 2.89 0.06
C GLY A 22 -9.30 1.79 -0.45
N LEU A 23 -8.96 0.52 -0.23
CA LEU A 23 -9.81 -0.63 -0.58
C LEU A 23 -11.19 -0.59 0.09
N LEU A 24 -11.25 -0.10 1.34
CA LEU A 24 -12.49 -0.01 2.13
C LEU A 24 -13.22 1.32 1.90
N LEU A 25 -12.46 2.42 1.88
CA LEU A 25 -13.00 3.77 1.75
C LEU A 25 -13.64 3.99 0.39
N ILE A 26 -13.08 3.47 -0.71
CA ILE A 26 -13.65 3.66 -2.05
C ILE A 26 -15.11 3.15 -2.16
N PRO A 27 -15.44 1.89 -1.78
CA PRO A 27 -16.82 1.42 -1.81
C PRO A 27 -17.71 2.14 -0.79
N LEU A 28 -17.21 2.43 0.42
CA LEU A 28 -17.96 3.20 1.44
C LEU A 28 -18.31 4.60 0.95
N GLY A 29 -17.36 5.34 0.39
CA GLY A 29 -17.60 6.67 -0.14
C GLY A 29 -18.50 6.70 -1.36
N PHE A 30 -18.61 5.60 -2.10
CA PHE A 30 -19.63 5.47 -3.12
C PHE A 30 -21.03 5.37 -2.50
N ILE A 31 -21.21 4.52 -1.48
CA ILE A 31 -22.49 4.36 -0.77
C ILE A 31 -22.90 5.68 -0.08
N TYR A 32 -21.96 6.33 0.61
CA TYR A 32 -22.20 7.59 1.33
C TYR A 32 -22.01 8.85 0.47
N SER A 33 -21.80 8.70 -0.84
CA SER A 33 -21.65 9.81 -1.81
C SER A 33 -20.58 10.85 -1.44
N TRP A 34 -19.48 10.45 -0.81
CA TRP A 34 -18.39 11.36 -0.42
C TRP A 34 -17.71 11.98 -1.66
N SER A 35 -17.68 13.31 -1.70
CA SER A 35 -17.14 14.08 -2.82
C SER A 35 -15.63 13.85 -3.04
N TRP A 36 -14.86 13.64 -1.97
CA TRP A 36 -13.40 13.47 -2.04
C TRP A 36 -12.96 12.13 -2.68
N ILE A 37 -13.76 11.06 -2.57
CA ILE A 37 -13.44 9.71 -3.08
C ILE A 37 -13.63 9.65 -4.58
N ARG A 38 -14.42 10.58 -5.10
CA ARG A 38 -14.59 10.78 -6.53
C ARG A 38 -13.45 11.59 -7.16
N ASN A 39 -12.47 12.06 -6.37
CA ASN A 39 -11.27 12.69 -6.90
C ASN A 39 -10.45 11.67 -7.71
N ARG A 40 -10.32 11.93 -9.01
CA ARG A 40 -9.58 11.07 -9.95
C ARG A 40 -8.17 10.77 -9.45
N ARG A 41 -7.45 11.77 -8.94
CA ARG A 41 -6.04 11.64 -8.53
C ARG A 41 -5.87 10.63 -7.40
N PHE A 42 -6.72 10.71 -6.38
CA PHE A 42 -6.70 9.77 -5.25
C PHE A 42 -6.86 8.34 -5.74
N ARG A 43 -7.85 8.10 -6.60
CA ARG A 43 -8.09 6.77 -7.16
C ARG A 43 -6.96 6.29 -8.06
N GLN A 44 -6.40 7.16 -8.90
CA GLN A 44 -5.28 6.82 -9.78
C GLN A 44 -4.04 6.42 -8.98
N ILE A 45 -3.70 7.20 -7.94
CA ILE A 45 -2.56 6.91 -7.06
C ILE A 45 -2.80 5.60 -6.32
N HIS A 46 -3.98 5.43 -5.73
CA HIS A 46 -4.33 4.20 -5.01
C HIS A 46 -4.28 2.96 -5.92
N ALA A 47 -4.90 3.02 -7.10
CA ALA A 47 -4.88 1.91 -8.05
C ALA A 47 -3.48 1.65 -8.59
N GLY A 48 -2.73 2.70 -8.93
CA GLY A 48 -1.35 2.58 -9.40
C GLY A 48 -0.46 1.91 -8.37
N LEU A 49 -0.52 2.34 -7.10
CA LEU A 49 0.24 1.73 -6.01
C LEU A 49 -0.16 0.26 -5.78
N MET A 50 -1.46 -0.05 -5.77
CA MET A 50 -1.93 -1.43 -5.60
C MET A 50 -1.46 -2.34 -6.74
N LEU A 51 -1.54 -1.89 -7.99
CA LEU A 51 -1.04 -2.66 -9.13
C LEU A 51 0.49 -2.81 -9.08
N PHE A 52 1.20 -1.75 -8.70
CA PHE A 52 2.66 -1.77 -8.57
C PHE A 52 3.11 -2.81 -7.54
N VAL A 53 2.54 -2.79 -6.33
CA VAL A 53 2.85 -3.78 -5.27
C VAL A 53 2.49 -5.21 -5.71
N ALA A 54 1.37 -5.40 -6.42
CA ALA A 54 1.01 -6.72 -6.94
C ALA A 54 2.00 -7.23 -7.99
N ILE A 55 2.51 -6.35 -8.86
CA ILE A 55 3.55 -6.68 -9.84
C ILE A 55 4.83 -7.09 -9.10
N GLU A 56 5.29 -6.31 -8.13
CA GLU A 56 6.48 -6.64 -7.33
C GLU A 56 6.35 -8.04 -6.71
N ALA A 57 5.20 -8.34 -6.12
CA ALA A 57 4.95 -9.65 -5.52
C ALA A 57 4.95 -10.78 -6.56
N VAL A 58 4.32 -10.59 -7.72
CA VAL A 58 4.29 -11.61 -8.80
C VAL A 58 5.70 -11.91 -9.32
N PHE A 59 6.54 -10.91 -9.46
CA PHE A 59 7.93 -11.09 -9.89
C PHE A 59 8.88 -11.53 -8.75
N ALA A 60 8.34 -11.82 -7.57
CA ALA A 60 9.11 -12.13 -6.36
C ALA A 60 10.17 -11.06 -6.04
N ILE A 61 9.91 -9.81 -6.45
CA ILE A 61 10.75 -8.66 -6.16
C ILE A 61 10.40 -8.18 -4.76
N THR A 62 11.39 -8.09 -3.90
CA THR A 62 11.22 -7.46 -2.58
C THR A 62 10.93 -5.96 -2.77
N CYS A 63 9.96 -5.42 -2.02
CA CYS A 63 9.60 -4.01 -2.12
C CYS A 63 10.87 -3.13 -2.00
N PRO A 64 11.11 -2.18 -2.92
CA PRO A 64 12.32 -1.36 -2.95
C PRO A 64 12.48 -0.53 -1.67
N LEU A 65 11.38 -0.20 -0.99
CA LEU A 65 11.42 0.46 0.33
C LEU A 65 12.01 -0.45 1.40
N THR A 66 11.67 -1.75 1.39
CA THR A 66 12.25 -2.73 2.31
C THR A 66 13.74 -2.92 2.04
N VAL A 67 14.14 -2.98 0.78
CA VAL A 67 15.56 -3.07 0.40
C VAL A 67 16.32 -1.82 0.88
N LEU A 68 15.77 -0.63 0.64
CA LEU A 68 16.34 0.64 1.07
C LEU A 68 16.44 0.72 2.60
N GLU A 69 15.39 0.31 3.32
CA GLU A 69 15.40 0.22 4.79
C GLU A 69 16.54 -0.69 5.27
N ALA A 70 16.66 -1.90 4.71
CA ALA A 70 17.69 -2.86 5.08
C ALA A 70 19.11 -2.33 4.83
N GLN A 71 19.31 -1.66 3.69
CA GLN A 71 20.59 -1.00 3.35
C GLN A 71 20.93 0.12 4.33
N LEU A 72 19.96 0.95 4.70
CA LEU A 72 20.14 2.04 5.66
C LEU A 72 20.40 1.51 7.09
N ARG A 73 19.82 0.38 7.47
CA ARG A 73 19.99 -0.21 8.81
C ARG A 73 21.31 -0.96 8.99
N GLN A 74 22.02 -1.30 7.91
CA GLN A 74 23.31 -2.03 7.96
C GLN A 74 23.30 -3.21 8.96
N THR A 75 22.25 -4.03 8.94
CA THR A 75 21.99 -5.18 9.85
C THR A 75 21.66 -4.86 11.32
N THR A 76 21.49 -3.59 11.68
CA THR A 76 21.14 -3.20 13.06
C THR A 76 19.65 -3.41 13.33
N ALA A 77 19.32 -4.00 14.49
CA ALA A 77 17.94 -4.19 14.94
C ALA A 77 17.18 -2.85 15.07
N PRO A 78 15.82 -2.85 14.99
CA PRO A 78 15.02 -1.64 15.16
C PRO A 78 15.33 -0.96 16.51
N GLN A 79 15.88 0.25 16.48
CA GLN A 79 16.34 0.95 17.69
C GLN A 79 15.22 1.70 18.42
N SER A 80 14.11 1.99 17.73
CA SER A 80 12.96 2.66 18.32
C SER A 80 11.80 1.70 18.53
N PHE A 81 11.07 1.88 19.64
CA PHE A 81 9.84 1.14 19.92
C PHE A 81 8.89 1.19 18.72
N TRP A 82 8.57 2.39 18.21
CA TRP A 82 7.68 2.52 17.06
C TRP A 82 8.18 1.76 15.82
N ALA A 83 9.48 1.79 15.52
CA ALA A 83 10.02 1.02 14.40
C ALA A 83 9.87 -0.50 14.62
N TYR A 84 10.08 -0.99 15.83
CA TYR A 84 9.88 -2.42 16.13
C TYR A 84 8.42 -2.84 15.91
N GLN A 85 7.46 -2.07 16.42
CA GLN A 85 6.04 -2.34 16.25
C GLN A 85 5.60 -2.28 14.78
N LEU A 86 6.04 -1.26 14.03
CA LEU A 86 5.72 -1.11 12.61
C LEU A 86 6.33 -2.25 11.78
N ASN A 87 7.56 -2.66 12.09
CA ASN A 87 8.23 -3.76 11.42
C ASN A 87 7.45 -5.08 11.61
N GLN A 88 7.04 -5.42 12.83
CA GLN A 88 6.22 -6.60 13.10
C GLN A 88 4.83 -6.56 12.43
N LEU A 89 4.28 -5.37 12.21
CA LEU A 89 2.99 -5.22 11.54
C LEU A 89 3.11 -5.34 10.01
N LEU A 90 4.25 -4.94 9.44
CA LEU A 90 4.51 -4.99 7.99
C LEU A 90 5.01 -6.34 7.53
N TYR A 91 5.92 -6.94 8.30
CA TYR A 91 6.61 -8.17 7.91
C TYR A 91 6.03 -9.33 8.71
N TRP A 92 5.16 -10.11 8.07
CA TRP A 92 4.67 -11.38 8.60
C TRP A 92 5.42 -12.54 7.98
N ASP A 93 5.71 -13.56 8.80
CA ASP A 93 6.33 -14.82 8.40
C ASP A 93 5.34 -15.73 7.66
N LEU A 94 4.77 -15.23 6.56
CA LEU A 94 3.89 -15.98 5.67
C LEU A 94 4.59 -16.25 4.34
N PRO A 95 4.23 -17.34 3.64
CA PRO A 95 4.86 -17.67 2.37
C PRO A 95 4.59 -16.56 1.34
N PRO A 96 5.56 -16.21 0.48
CA PRO A 96 5.39 -15.17 -0.54
C PRO A 96 4.15 -15.36 -1.42
N SER A 97 3.80 -16.61 -1.73
CA SER A 97 2.61 -16.97 -2.52
C SER A 97 1.30 -16.51 -1.88
N PHE A 98 1.21 -16.47 -0.55
CA PHE A 98 0.04 -15.94 0.16
C PHE A 98 -0.13 -14.45 -0.15
N PHE A 99 0.96 -13.68 -0.06
CA PHE A 99 0.94 -12.25 -0.39
C PHE A 99 0.66 -12.00 -1.87
N VAL A 100 1.21 -12.81 -2.78
CA VAL A 100 0.88 -12.73 -4.21
C VAL A 100 -0.63 -12.92 -4.43
N GLY A 101 -1.22 -13.97 -3.85
CA GLY A 101 -2.65 -14.24 -3.97
C GLY A 101 -3.50 -13.10 -3.40
N LEU A 102 -3.14 -12.61 -2.21
CA LEU A 102 -3.81 -11.49 -1.56
C LEU A 102 -3.75 -10.21 -2.40
N TYR A 103 -2.56 -9.83 -2.88
CA TYR A 103 -2.39 -8.61 -3.67
C TYR A 103 -3.06 -8.71 -5.02
N LEU A 104 -3.03 -9.86 -5.69
CA LEU A 104 -3.79 -10.08 -6.92
C LEU A 104 -5.29 -9.94 -6.70
N LEU A 105 -5.84 -10.52 -5.63
CA LEU A 105 -7.25 -10.37 -5.27
C LEU A 105 -7.61 -8.89 -5.06
N CYS A 106 -6.78 -8.15 -4.31
CA CYS A 106 -6.94 -6.72 -4.10
C CYS A 106 -6.84 -5.91 -5.41
N SER A 107 -5.90 -6.24 -6.30
CA SER A 107 -5.78 -5.58 -7.62
C SER A 107 -7.02 -5.82 -8.48
N VAL A 108 -7.52 -7.06 -8.53
CA VAL A 108 -8.77 -7.39 -9.24
C VAL A 108 -9.95 -6.60 -8.65
N TRP A 109 -10.03 -6.51 -7.32
CA TRP A 109 -11.04 -5.72 -6.63
C TRP A 109 -10.99 -4.23 -7.00
N VAL A 110 -9.80 -3.63 -7.01
CA VAL A 110 -9.61 -2.23 -7.41
C VAL A 110 -10.01 -2.01 -8.87
N VAL A 111 -9.61 -2.89 -9.78
CA VAL A 111 -9.98 -2.82 -11.19
C VAL A 111 -11.50 -2.98 -11.37
N TYR A 112 -12.12 -3.88 -10.61
CA TYR A 112 -13.56 -4.08 -10.61
C TYR A 112 -14.31 -2.82 -10.14
N LEU A 113 -13.90 -2.24 -9.01
CA LEU A 113 -14.45 -0.99 -8.51
C LEU A 113 -14.24 0.16 -9.51
N TRP A 114 -13.12 0.14 -10.24
CA TRP A 114 -12.86 1.14 -11.28
C TRP A 114 -13.78 1.08 -12.48
N ARG A 115 -14.10 -0.13 -12.93
CA ARG A 115 -15.04 -0.32 -14.04
C ARG A 115 -16.48 -0.02 -13.60
N ARG A 116 -16.87 -0.43 -12.39
CA ARG A 116 -18.24 -0.23 -11.87
C ARG A 116 -18.52 1.22 -11.48
N ILE A 117 -17.53 1.90 -10.92
CA ILE A 117 -17.65 3.27 -10.41
C ILE A 117 -16.61 4.12 -11.13
N PRO A 118 -16.86 4.53 -12.38
CA PRO A 118 -15.92 5.34 -13.13
C PRO A 118 -15.68 6.67 -12.41
N PRO A 119 -14.41 7.13 -12.29
CA PRO A 119 -14.12 8.38 -11.62
C PRO A 119 -14.68 9.54 -12.46
N ARG A 120 -15.32 10.54 -11.86
CA ARG A 120 -15.85 11.71 -12.62
C ARG A 120 -14.72 12.38 -13.40
N SER A 121 -14.93 12.68 -14.67
CA SER A 121 -13.95 13.41 -15.49
C SER A 121 -13.69 14.78 -14.93
N LEU A 122 -12.41 15.15 -14.86
CA LEU A 122 -12.01 16.55 -14.91
C LEU A 122 -12.53 17.09 -16.25
N GLY A 123 -13.77 17.57 -16.30
CA GLY A 123 -14.40 18.02 -17.54
C GLY A 123 -15.93 17.91 -17.64
N GLN A 124 -16.67 17.68 -16.55
CA GLN A 124 -18.12 17.94 -16.50
C GLN A 124 -18.49 18.62 -15.19
#